data_AF-A0A0W0FTC4-F1
#
_entry.id   AF-A0A0W0FTC4-F1
#
_cell.length_a   1.000
_cell.length_b   1.000
_cell.length_c   1.000
_cell.angle_alpha   90.00
_cell.angle_beta   90.00
_cell.angle_gamma   90.00
#
_symmetry.space_group_name_H-M   'P 1'
#
loop_
_entity.id
_entity.type
_entity.pdbx_description
1 polymer ?
#
loop_
_entity_poly.entity_id
_entity_poly.type
_entity_poly.pdbx_seq_one_letter_code
_entity_poly.pdbx_strand_id
1 'polypeptide(L)'
;MATSLLEASQNEIWTSAFTSTTPAQMEQMQNLFKDAVTLRIPSRKLAAQTLHRIGKPPSSSPDVSNPIGPARDVLDVFAFLARRLSPENGTYVRGQITAYIKQNLSSYIGPWIDFLLEKFVLGKEPRTIAGLDFRDNILNILPLLLAYPSTPSELAELKSAVPKLTSSLLGEIWLDGLESLHITWLRWNTLIGSIFFKESNELTEDFISPLMNHYSSITSCARLAVQHLRRIAGHLPRMGHWELRSVNASLLMIGSLNEKHASFLPALVHGSVPAVVRLLSVVLSRYKRLQQEGISPSTWGILGTTFGYLISSLTNMLKGSLWVSQALDAGVVQMCLKTDRMLPSHKRRKHIDLFAHVWKAIGLVLRQITLHFVYPSVLVRFTASMNRVAELGLEKQLEANARDWPLWEKWQACKAKANDYRSTLNLLKMGPAPICCFKKCPTYGAWPGPRLLRCSACLNPVYCSRECAQKHWRAEHRNVCHQYARDVKDGIPSPSYMDTRFFEMILSLHVEGEMKEIRERLAGYDAKHAAGTALTKRPFLLVNYNTIMRTTEMPEISMAVVDMKSMMESNEASTVEGMKLISPTLLASLRGARRPDFVILAFFPLTLGRPEKFWSIIRTA
;
A
#
# COMPACT_ATOMS: atom_id res chain seq x y z
N MET A 1 -4.29 25.13 7.88
CA MET A 1 -3.13 24.39 7.31
C MET A 1 -3.03 24.60 5.80
N ALA A 2 -4.17 24.82 5.12
CA ALA A 2 -4.25 25.07 3.68
C ALA A 2 -3.40 26.24 3.17
N THR A 3 -3.43 27.42 3.83
CA THR A 3 -2.66 28.60 3.38
C THR A 3 -1.15 28.34 3.42
N SER A 4 -0.66 27.66 4.47
CA SER A 4 0.74 27.24 4.57
C SER A 4 1.13 26.22 3.51
N LEU A 5 0.20 25.35 3.09
CA LEU A 5 0.42 24.39 2.00
C LEU A 5 0.46 25.09 0.63
N LEU A 6 -0.41 26.08 0.40
CA LEU A 6 -0.50 26.84 -0.86
C LEU A 6 0.69 27.77 -1.10
N GLU A 7 1.12 28.52 -0.08
CA GLU A 7 2.30 29.39 -0.23
C GLU A 7 3.58 28.59 -0.39
N ALA A 8 3.72 27.49 0.36
CA ALA A 8 4.86 26.63 0.24
C ALA A 8 4.85 25.84 -1.08
N SER A 9 3.68 25.43 -1.60
CA SER A 9 3.60 24.76 -2.91
C SER A 9 4.11 25.65 -4.05
N GLN A 10 3.86 26.96 -4.01
CA GLN A 10 4.35 27.88 -5.04
C GLN A 10 5.88 27.89 -5.15
N ASN A 11 6.56 28.16 -4.04
CA ASN A 11 8.02 28.21 -4.04
C ASN A 11 8.62 26.84 -4.37
N GLU A 12 7.97 25.75 -3.94
CA GLU A 12 8.41 24.38 -4.18
C GLU A 12 8.25 23.94 -5.64
N ILE A 13 7.13 24.26 -6.29
CA ILE A 13 6.94 23.97 -7.72
C ILE A 13 7.98 24.75 -8.55
N TRP A 14 8.31 26.00 -8.18
CA TRP A 14 9.39 26.73 -8.85
C TRP A 14 10.77 26.14 -8.64
N THR A 15 11.11 25.78 -7.40
CA THR A 15 12.40 25.15 -7.09
C THR A 15 12.54 23.83 -7.85
N SER A 16 11.45 23.08 -7.97
CA SER A 16 11.39 21.84 -8.74
C SER A 16 11.64 21.97 -10.22
N ALA A 17 11.40 23.16 -10.77
CA ALA A 17 11.64 23.39 -12.16
C ALA A 17 13.13 23.20 -12.49
N PHE A 18 14.00 23.59 -11.56
CA PHE A 18 15.43 23.68 -11.79
C PHE A 18 16.27 22.58 -11.12
N THR A 19 15.81 21.95 -10.03
CA THR A 19 16.66 20.99 -9.31
C THR A 19 16.43 19.51 -9.64
N SER A 20 15.27 19.14 -10.20
CA SER A 20 14.96 17.73 -10.50
C SER A 20 15.25 17.31 -11.94
N THR A 21 15.77 18.23 -12.76
CA THR A 21 16.06 18.05 -14.18
C THR A 21 17.53 17.72 -14.42
N THR A 22 17.83 16.98 -15.49
CA THR A 22 19.21 16.86 -15.95
C THR A 22 19.75 18.25 -16.33
N PRO A 23 21.07 18.51 -16.27
CA PRO A 23 21.62 19.81 -16.66
C PRO A 23 21.14 20.27 -18.04
N ALA A 24 21.04 19.37 -19.02
CA ALA A 24 20.53 19.66 -20.35
C ALA A 24 19.05 20.08 -20.35
N GLN A 25 18.20 19.41 -19.58
CA GLN A 25 16.78 19.79 -19.45
C GLN A 25 16.61 21.10 -18.68
N MET A 26 17.44 21.35 -17.68
CA MET A 26 17.45 22.62 -16.96
C MET A 26 17.82 23.77 -17.91
N GLU A 27 18.86 23.58 -18.72
CA GLU A 27 19.27 24.53 -19.75
C GLU A 27 18.16 24.76 -20.80
N GLN A 28 17.53 23.69 -21.30
CA GLN A 28 16.41 23.78 -22.23
C GLN A 28 15.25 24.60 -21.64
N MET A 29 14.90 24.35 -20.38
CA MET A 29 13.82 25.07 -19.70
C MET A 29 14.20 26.53 -19.39
N GLN A 30 15.47 26.79 -19.04
CA GLN A 30 15.98 28.15 -18.88
C GLN A 30 15.94 28.92 -20.20
N ASN A 31 16.34 28.29 -21.30
CA ASN A 31 16.27 28.86 -22.64
C ASN A 31 14.82 29.13 -23.04
N LEU A 32 13.90 28.20 -22.78
CA LEU A 32 12.46 28.40 -23.01
C LEU A 32 11.94 29.66 -22.32
N PHE A 33 12.22 29.82 -21.01
CA PHE A 33 11.79 31.01 -20.27
C PHE A 33 12.52 32.27 -20.72
N LYS A 34 13.82 32.19 -21.01
CA LYS A 34 14.63 33.31 -21.47
C LYS A 34 14.12 33.81 -22.81
N ASP A 35 13.89 32.92 -23.77
CA ASP A 35 13.42 33.27 -25.11
C ASP A 35 12.01 33.86 -25.06
N ALA A 36 11.12 33.26 -24.27
CA ALA A 36 9.77 33.79 -24.07
C ALA A 36 9.80 35.21 -23.48
N VAL A 37 10.62 35.46 -22.46
CA VAL A 37 10.67 36.76 -21.76
C VAL A 37 11.47 37.81 -22.52
N THR A 38 12.61 37.45 -23.13
CA THR A 38 13.54 38.45 -23.69
C THR A 38 13.31 38.71 -25.16
N LEU A 39 12.93 37.69 -25.94
CA LEU A 39 12.84 37.80 -27.39
C LEU A 39 11.40 38.04 -27.86
N ARG A 40 10.39 37.48 -27.18
CA ARG A 40 9.02 37.43 -27.69
C ARG A 40 8.04 38.28 -26.90
N ILE A 41 8.00 38.16 -25.57
CA ILE A 41 7.03 38.81 -24.69
C ILE A 41 7.77 39.58 -23.56
N PRO A 42 8.34 40.77 -23.82
CA PRO A 42 9.14 41.50 -22.83
C PRO A 42 8.31 42.20 -21.75
N SER A 43 7.00 42.35 -21.93
CA SER A 43 6.15 43.11 -21.01
C SER A 43 4.76 42.51 -20.83
N ARG A 44 4.15 42.81 -19.67
CA ARG A 44 2.75 42.49 -19.37
C ARG A 44 1.78 43.11 -20.38
N LYS A 45 2.08 44.32 -20.88
CA LYS A 45 1.27 44.99 -21.89
C LYS A 45 1.27 44.19 -23.20
N LEU A 46 2.44 43.71 -23.64
CA LEU A 46 2.51 42.88 -24.84
C LEU A 46 1.85 41.52 -24.62
N ALA A 47 2.04 40.89 -23.47
CA ALA A 47 1.34 39.64 -23.12
C ALA A 47 -0.18 39.79 -23.26
N ALA A 48 -0.74 40.88 -22.75
CA ALA A 48 -2.15 41.20 -22.89
C ALA A 48 -2.55 41.41 -24.35
N GLN A 49 -1.83 42.25 -25.08
CA GLN A 49 -2.12 42.50 -26.49
C GLN A 49 -2.08 41.21 -27.33
N THR A 50 -1.11 40.34 -27.07
CA THR A 50 -0.99 39.03 -27.72
C THR A 50 -2.18 38.13 -27.42
N LEU A 51 -2.58 37.97 -26.14
CA LEU A 51 -3.75 37.18 -25.78
C LEU A 51 -5.05 37.73 -26.38
N HIS A 52 -5.24 39.05 -26.37
CA HIS A 52 -6.44 39.68 -26.97
C HIS A 52 -6.47 39.50 -28.49
N ARG A 53 -5.31 39.63 -29.16
CA ARG A 53 -5.17 39.42 -30.60
C ARG A 53 -5.47 37.98 -31.00
N ILE A 54 -4.99 37.02 -30.22
CA ILE A 54 -5.18 35.58 -30.49
C ILE A 54 -6.63 35.17 -30.21
N GLY A 55 -7.26 35.74 -29.18
CA GLY A 55 -8.63 35.43 -28.82
C GLY A 55 -8.78 34.06 -28.17
N LYS A 56 -9.85 33.34 -28.50
CA LYS A 56 -10.17 32.00 -27.96
C LYS A 56 -9.50 30.89 -28.78
N PRO A 57 -9.23 29.72 -28.19
CA PRO A 57 -8.71 28.58 -28.93
C PRO A 57 -9.65 28.14 -30.06
N PRO A 58 -9.10 27.60 -31.17
CA PRO A 58 -9.91 27.14 -32.29
C PRO A 58 -10.76 25.93 -31.88
N SER A 59 -11.98 25.84 -32.44
CA SER A 59 -12.87 24.69 -32.21
C SER A 59 -12.42 23.42 -32.94
N SER A 60 -11.57 23.54 -33.97
CA SER A 60 -11.05 22.40 -34.73
C SER A 60 -9.91 21.69 -33.98
N SER A 61 -9.74 20.39 -34.25
CA SER A 61 -8.61 19.63 -33.70
C SER A 61 -7.30 20.16 -34.31
N PRO A 62 -6.32 20.58 -33.51
CA PRO A 62 -5.04 21.06 -34.03
C PRO A 62 -4.19 19.90 -34.57
N ASP A 63 -3.21 20.21 -35.43
CA ASP A 63 -2.11 19.31 -35.71
C ASP A 63 -1.12 19.32 -34.53
N VAL A 64 -1.23 18.29 -33.69
CA VAL A 64 -0.37 18.09 -32.51
C VAL A 64 1.09 17.86 -32.88
N SER A 65 1.37 17.40 -34.10
CA SER A 65 2.73 17.17 -34.58
C SER A 65 3.36 18.45 -35.11
N ASN A 66 2.58 19.43 -35.56
CA ASN A 66 3.10 20.70 -36.05
C ASN A 66 2.31 21.86 -35.44
N PRO A 67 2.53 22.17 -34.14
CA PRO A 67 1.76 23.17 -33.42
C PRO A 67 1.80 24.53 -34.12
N ILE A 68 0.62 25.05 -34.45
CA ILE A 68 0.39 26.30 -35.21
C ILE A 68 0.79 27.52 -34.36
N GLY A 69 1.10 28.64 -35.02
CA GLY A 69 1.50 29.92 -34.42
C GLY A 69 0.69 30.36 -33.18
N PRO A 70 -0.66 30.40 -33.21
CA PRO A 70 -1.43 30.89 -32.07
C PRO A 70 -1.20 30.09 -30.77
N ALA A 71 -1.06 28.77 -30.85
CA ALA A 71 -0.80 27.94 -29.67
C ALA A 71 0.61 28.18 -29.11
N ARG A 72 1.60 28.42 -29.99
CA ARG A 72 2.96 28.78 -29.60
C ARG A 72 3.02 30.16 -28.95
N ASP A 73 2.39 31.16 -29.56
CA ASP A 73 2.32 32.51 -29.01
C ASP A 73 1.65 32.53 -27.62
N VAL A 74 0.59 31.74 -27.42
CA VAL A 74 -0.06 31.58 -26.11
C VAL A 74 0.88 30.93 -25.10
N LEU A 75 1.59 29.87 -25.51
CA LEU A 75 2.54 29.20 -24.63
C LEU A 75 3.70 30.11 -24.25
N ASP A 76 4.17 30.98 -25.15
CA ASP A 76 5.18 32.01 -24.86
C ASP A 76 4.65 33.03 -23.84
N VAL A 77 3.39 33.45 -23.98
CA VAL A 77 2.74 34.30 -22.97
C VAL A 77 2.66 33.58 -21.62
N PHE A 78 2.27 32.31 -21.60
CA PHE A 78 2.20 31.51 -20.37
C PHE A 78 3.57 31.31 -19.75
N ALA A 79 4.61 31.10 -20.55
CA ALA A 79 5.99 31.01 -20.10
C ALA A 79 6.44 32.32 -19.45
N PHE A 80 6.13 33.47 -20.07
CA PHE A 80 6.40 34.79 -19.49
C PHE A 80 5.68 34.96 -18.14
N LEU A 81 4.38 34.67 -18.08
CA LEU A 81 3.58 34.81 -16.86
C LEU A 81 4.09 33.91 -15.75
N ALA A 82 4.33 32.62 -16.07
CA ALA A 82 4.95 31.69 -15.16
C ALA A 82 6.28 32.26 -14.66
N ARG A 83 7.23 32.61 -15.54
CA ARG A 83 8.55 33.13 -15.10
C ARG A 83 8.43 34.32 -14.16
N ARG A 84 7.45 35.21 -14.36
CA ARG A 84 7.20 36.36 -13.48
C ARG A 84 6.51 36.01 -12.15
N LEU A 85 5.84 34.85 -12.06
CA LEU A 85 5.37 34.28 -10.79
C LEU A 85 6.50 33.67 -9.94
N SER A 86 7.70 33.49 -10.52
CA SER A 86 8.84 32.95 -9.79
C SER A 86 9.15 33.77 -8.53
N PRO A 87 9.49 33.13 -7.39
CA PRO A 87 9.80 33.80 -6.14
C PRO A 87 10.92 34.85 -6.26
N GLU A 88 11.84 34.66 -7.20
CA GLU A 88 12.96 35.57 -7.47
C GLU A 88 12.54 36.99 -7.86
N ASN A 89 11.33 37.19 -8.40
CA ASN A 89 10.86 38.51 -8.83
C ASN A 89 10.30 39.36 -7.67
N GLY A 90 10.26 38.84 -6.44
CA GLY A 90 9.68 39.52 -5.29
C GLY A 90 8.15 39.51 -5.25
N THR A 91 7.60 39.84 -4.07
CA THR A 91 6.15 39.75 -3.80
C THR A 91 5.33 40.75 -4.60
N TYR A 92 5.86 41.96 -4.83
CA TYR A 92 5.17 43.01 -5.59
C TYR A 92 4.88 42.59 -7.04
N VAL A 93 5.91 42.14 -7.76
CA VAL A 93 5.77 41.68 -9.15
C VAL A 93 4.83 40.49 -9.23
N ARG A 94 4.98 39.53 -8.30
CA ARG A 94 4.08 38.37 -8.21
C ARG A 94 2.62 38.80 -8.01
N GLY A 95 2.35 39.72 -7.08
CA GLY A 95 1.01 40.24 -6.84
C GLY A 95 0.39 40.88 -8.09
N GLN A 96 1.16 41.67 -8.84
CA GLN A 96 0.69 42.27 -10.09
C GLN A 96 0.37 41.23 -11.17
N ILE A 97 1.18 40.17 -11.27
CA ILE A 97 0.98 39.10 -12.26
C ILE A 97 -0.19 38.22 -11.85
N THR A 98 -0.34 37.89 -10.57
CA THR A 98 -1.50 37.17 -10.03
C THR A 98 -2.80 37.93 -10.31
N ALA A 99 -2.84 39.24 -10.04
CA ALA A 99 -4.00 40.08 -10.33
C ALA A 99 -4.33 40.07 -11.84
N TYR A 100 -3.29 40.14 -12.68
CA TYR A 100 -3.44 40.06 -14.13
C TYR A 100 -4.00 38.69 -14.59
N ILE A 101 -3.48 37.58 -14.05
CA ILE A 101 -3.95 36.23 -14.36
C ILE A 101 -5.43 36.12 -14.01
N LYS A 102 -5.82 36.51 -12.80
CA LYS A 102 -7.21 36.47 -12.33
C LYS A 102 -8.16 37.25 -13.25
N GLN A 103 -7.81 38.50 -13.58
CA GLN A 103 -8.62 39.35 -14.44
C GLN A 103 -8.89 38.73 -15.82
N ASN A 104 -7.95 37.91 -16.33
CA ASN A 104 -8.03 37.31 -17.66
C ASN A 104 -8.33 35.81 -17.62
N LEU A 105 -8.56 35.23 -16.43
CA LEU A 105 -8.57 33.79 -16.24
C LEU A 105 -9.75 33.13 -16.96
N SER A 106 -10.97 33.61 -16.73
CA SER A 106 -12.17 33.04 -17.33
C SER A 106 -12.30 33.36 -18.82
N SER A 107 -11.77 34.50 -19.28
CA SER A 107 -12.00 35.00 -20.65
C SER A 107 -10.99 34.45 -21.66
N TYR A 108 -9.71 34.38 -21.29
CA TYR A 108 -8.63 34.06 -22.22
C TYR A 108 -7.76 32.90 -21.72
N ILE A 109 -7.26 32.96 -20.49
CA ILE A 109 -6.25 31.99 -20.01
C ILE A 109 -6.85 30.59 -19.85
N GLY A 110 -7.99 30.47 -19.16
CA GLY A 110 -8.67 29.21 -18.87
C GLY A 110 -9.01 28.39 -20.11
N PRO A 111 -9.71 28.96 -21.11
CA PRO A 111 -10.01 28.25 -22.37
C PRO A 111 -8.76 27.71 -23.06
N TRP A 112 -7.66 28.46 -23.06
CA TRP A 112 -6.40 28.01 -23.65
C TRP A 112 -5.70 26.93 -22.83
N ILE A 113 -5.75 26.99 -21.49
CA ILE A 113 -5.25 25.91 -20.63
C ILE A 113 -5.99 24.61 -20.95
N ASP A 114 -7.32 24.65 -20.98
CA ASP A 114 -8.16 23.49 -21.32
C ASP A 114 -7.80 22.93 -22.70
N PHE A 115 -7.67 23.80 -23.70
CA PHE A 115 -7.33 23.40 -25.06
C PHE A 115 -5.93 22.77 -25.16
N LEU A 116 -4.92 23.37 -24.52
CA LEU A 116 -3.56 22.83 -24.55
C LEU A 116 -3.48 21.47 -23.88
N LEU A 117 -4.12 21.32 -22.72
CA LEU A 117 -4.15 20.06 -21.98
C LEU A 117 -4.91 18.96 -22.74
N GLU A 118 -6.13 19.26 -23.21
CA GLU A 118 -6.96 18.28 -23.88
C GLU A 118 -6.40 17.88 -25.26
N LYS A 119 -5.93 18.85 -26.04
CA LYS A 119 -5.53 18.61 -27.44
C LYS A 119 -4.08 18.24 -27.61
N PHE A 120 -3.15 18.80 -26.84
CA PHE A 120 -1.72 18.56 -27.02
C PHE A 120 -1.10 17.62 -25.98
N VAL A 121 -1.63 17.57 -24.75
CA VAL A 121 -1.11 16.65 -23.73
C VAL A 121 -1.80 15.30 -23.80
N LEU A 122 -3.13 15.28 -23.72
CA LEU A 122 -3.95 14.05 -23.76
C LEU A 122 -4.37 13.64 -25.17
N GLY A 123 -4.07 14.46 -26.17
CA GLY A 123 -4.36 14.16 -27.57
C GLY A 123 -3.51 13.01 -28.11
N LYS A 124 -3.49 12.87 -29.44
CA LYS A 124 -2.61 11.89 -30.09
C LYS A 124 -1.14 12.24 -29.81
N GLU A 125 -0.32 11.22 -29.60
CA GLU A 125 1.12 11.40 -29.42
C GLU A 125 1.72 12.10 -30.64
N PRO A 126 2.48 13.21 -30.46
CA PRO A 126 3.11 13.92 -31.55
C PRO A 126 4.14 13.05 -32.29
N ARG A 127 4.21 13.18 -33.62
CA ARG A 127 5.11 12.39 -34.47
C ARG A 127 6.40 13.11 -34.85
N THR A 128 6.50 14.40 -34.57
CA THR A 128 7.69 15.20 -34.87
C THR A 128 8.34 15.67 -33.57
N ILE A 129 9.63 16.00 -33.66
CA ILE A 129 10.39 16.60 -32.56
C ILE A 129 9.72 17.91 -32.11
N ALA A 130 9.28 18.76 -33.05
CA ALA A 130 8.64 20.03 -32.73
C ALA A 130 7.33 19.86 -31.93
N GLY A 131 6.55 18.82 -32.23
CA GLY A 131 5.34 18.50 -31.48
C GLY A 131 5.64 17.92 -30.09
N LEU A 132 6.66 17.06 -29.97
CA LEU A 132 7.12 16.52 -28.68
C LEU A 132 7.66 17.64 -27.78
N ASP A 133 8.55 18.49 -28.28
CA ASP A 133 9.08 19.65 -27.56
C ASP A 133 7.96 20.57 -27.09
N PHE A 134 6.94 20.78 -27.94
CA PHE A 134 5.79 21.60 -27.58
C PHE A 134 4.96 20.99 -26.45
N ARG A 135 4.69 19.68 -26.51
CA ARG A 135 4.01 18.95 -25.42
C ARG A 135 4.81 19.03 -24.11
N ASP A 136 6.12 18.82 -24.17
CA ASP A 136 7.01 18.91 -23.02
C ASP A 136 7.01 20.32 -22.43
N ASN A 137 7.03 21.36 -23.26
CA ASN A 137 6.94 22.75 -22.82
C ASN A 137 5.60 23.04 -22.11
N ILE A 138 4.48 22.51 -22.61
CA ILE A 138 3.17 22.62 -21.94
C ILE A 138 3.24 21.98 -20.55
N LEU A 139 3.74 20.74 -20.45
CA LEU A 139 3.87 20.00 -19.19
C LEU A 139 4.82 20.68 -18.19
N ASN A 140 5.79 21.47 -18.67
CA ASN A 140 6.70 22.24 -17.84
C ASN A 140 6.11 23.57 -17.36
N ILE A 141 5.45 24.32 -18.25
CA ILE A 141 4.96 25.69 -18.01
C ILE A 141 3.67 25.69 -17.20
N LEU A 142 2.69 24.85 -17.56
CA LEU A 142 1.35 24.94 -16.96
C LEU A 142 1.31 24.71 -15.46
N PRO A 143 2.05 23.75 -14.87
CA PRO A 143 2.07 23.60 -13.42
C PRO A 143 2.57 24.83 -12.69
N LEU A 144 3.51 25.57 -13.30
CA LEU A 144 4.08 26.78 -12.73
C LEU A 144 3.11 27.96 -12.82
N LEU A 145 2.37 28.07 -13.92
CA LEU A 145 1.32 29.07 -14.10
C LEU A 145 0.16 28.84 -13.13
N LEU A 146 -0.27 27.58 -12.99
CA LEU A 146 -1.40 27.17 -12.16
C LEU A 146 -1.09 27.17 -10.66
N ALA A 147 0.18 27.28 -10.28
CA ALA A 147 0.59 27.33 -8.88
C ALA A 147 0.24 28.66 -8.19
N TYR A 148 -0.19 29.72 -8.89
CA TYR A 148 -0.39 31.05 -8.30
C TYR A 148 -1.35 31.17 -7.08
N PRO A 149 -2.34 30.28 -6.84
CA PRO A 149 -3.20 30.39 -5.67
C PRO A 149 -2.42 30.28 -4.36
N SER A 150 -2.50 31.31 -3.54
CA SER A 150 -1.92 31.41 -2.19
C SER A 150 -2.98 31.30 -1.09
N THR A 151 -4.25 31.53 -1.44
CA THR A 151 -5.39 31.43 -0.51
C THR A 151 -6.49 30.48 -1.02
N PRO A 152 -7.33 29.94 -0.12
CA PRO A 152 -8.48 29.11 -0.52
C PRO A 152 -9.46 29.82 -1.48
N SER A 153 -9.64 31.14 -1.35
CA SER A 153 -10.51 31.91 -2.24
C SER A 153 -9.94 31.96 -3.66
N GLU A 154 -8.62 32.11 -3.81
CA GLU A 154 -7.96 32.08 -5.13
C GLU A 154 -8.05 30.71 -5.78
N LEU A 155 -7.96 29.65 -4.98
CA LEU A 155 -8.15 28.30 -5.48
C LEU A 155 -9.59 28.07 -5.95
N ALA A 156 -10.59 28.57 -5.21
CA ALA A 156 -11.99 28.49 -5.63
C ALA A 156 -12.25 29.27 -6.93
N GLU A 157 -11.64 30.46 -7.07
CA GLU A 157 -11.68 31.25 -8.30
C GLU A 157 -11.06 30.49 -9.49
N LEU A 158 -9.88 29.89 -9.29
CA LEU A 158 -9.22 29.06 -10.30
C LEU A 158 -10.12 27.89 -10.74
N LYS A 159 -10.69 27.17 -9.79
CA LYS A 159 -11.60 26.05 -10.04
C LYS A 159 -12.85 26.48 -10.81
N SER A 160 -13.42 27.64 -10.46
CA SER A 160 -14.60 28.18 -11.13
C SER A 160 -14.29 28.66 -12.56
N ALA A 161 -13.12 29.26 -12.77
CA ALA A 161 -12.75 29.84 -14.06
C ALA A 161 -12.24 28.79 -15.06
N VAL A 162 -11.72 27.66 -14.56
CA VAL A 162 -11.25 26.55 -15.38
C VAL A 162 -11.88 25.24 -14.89
N PRO A 163 -13.18 25.01 -15.18
CA PRO A 163 -13.92 23.88 -14.62
C PRO A 163 -13.30 22.52 -14.92
N LYS A 164 -12.60 22.37 -16.05
CA LYS A 164 -11.91 21.11 -16.36
C LYS A 164 -10.69 20.85 -15.48
N LEU A 165 -10.14 21.85 -14.77
CA LEU A 165 -9.16 21.58 -13.71
C LEU A 165 -9.79 20.86 -12.52
N THR A 166 -11.11 20.94 -12.35
CA THR A 166 -11.84 20.16 -11.34
C THR A 166 -12.41 18.84 -11.87
N SER A 167 -12.28 18.58 -13.18
CA SER A 167 -12.73 17.34 -13.81
C SER A 167 -11.63 16.27 -13.85
N SER A 168 -11.89 15.21 -14.61
CA SER A 168 -10.96 14.10 -14.87
C SER A 168 -9.61 14.54 -15.44
N LEU A 169 -9.57 15.69 -16.11
CA LEU A 169 -8.46 16.11 -16.96
C LEU A 169 -7.12 16.11 -16.21
N LEU A 170 -7.06 16.68 -15.00
CA LEU A 170 -5.83 16.71 -14.20
C LEU A 170 -5.40 15.32 -13.72
N GLY A 171 -6.36 14.45 -13.40
CA GLY A 171 -6.09 13.05 -13.11
C GLY A 171 -5.48 12.35 -14.33
N GLU A 172 -6.05 12.54 -15.52
CA GLU A 172 -5.56 11.95 -16.77
C GLU A 172 -4.14 12.43 -17.11
N ILE A 173 -3.86 13.73 -17.02
CA ILE A 173 -2.52 14.30 -17.25
C ILE A 173 -1.51 13.74 -16.26
N TRP A 174 -1.92 13.63 -15.00
CA TRP A 174 -1.07 13.05 -13.97
C TRP A 174 -0.71 11.61 -14.29
N LEU A 175 -1.70 10.80 -14.68
CA LEU A 175 -1.49 9.41 -15.06
C LEU A 175 -0.62 9.28 -16.30
N ASP A 176 -0.87 10.08 -17.34
CA ASP A 176 -0.05 10.14 -18.54
C ASP A 176 1.39 10.53 -18.19
N GLY A 177 1.59 11.51 -17.31
CA GLY A 177 2.91 11.88 -16.78
C GLY A 177 3.59 10.77 -15.98
N LEU A 178 2.82 9.97 -15.24
CA LEU A 178 3.36 8.78 -14.55
C LEU A 178 3.73 7.66 -15.52
N GLU A 179 2.90 7.41 -16.54
CA GLU A 179 3.07 6.33 -17.52
C GLU A 179 4.21 6.61 -18.49
N SER A 180 4.28 7.83 -19.04
CA SER A 180 5.37 8.32 -19.88
C SER A 180 6.68 8.55 -19.10
N LEU A 181 6.62 8.42 -17.78
CA LEU A 181 7.70 8.76 -16.88
C LEU A 181 8.19 10.21 -17.01
N HIS A 182 7.33 11.13 -17.44
CA HIS A 182 7.69 12.52 -17.66
C HIS A 182 8.17 13.20 -16.38
N ILE A 183 9.25 13.98 -16.46
CA ILE A 183 9.97 14.52 -15.30
C ILE A 183 9.15 15.51 -14.45
N THR A 184 8.12 16.12 -15.05
CA THR A 184 7.25 17.08 -14.38
C THR A 184 6.23 16.44 -13.45
N TRP A 185 6.20 15.11 -13.31
CA TRP A 185 5.30 14.42 -12.38
C TRP A 185 5.39 14.98 -10.96
N LEU A 186 6.57 15.42 -10.51
CA LEU A 186 6.75 16.06 -9.20
C LEU A 186 5.97 17.38 -9.07
N ARG A 187 5.97 18.20 -10.13
CA ARG A 187 5.25 19.49 -10.18
C ARG A 187 3.75 19.26 -10.19
N TRP A 188 3.31 18.35 -11.05
CA TRP A 188 1.91 17.96 -11.15
C TRP A 188 1.41 17.39 -9.82
N ASN A 189 2.20 16.58 -9.13
CA ASN A 189 1.84 16.09 -7.80
C ASN A 189 1.60 17.19 -6.78
N THR A 190 2.51 18.17 -6.73
CA THR A 190 2.38 19.27 -5.79
C THR A 190 1.18 20.14 -6.15
N LEU A 191 0.96 20.41 -7.44
CA LEU A 191 -0.18 21.19 -7.93
C LEU A 191 -1.50 20.48 -7.60
N ILE A 192 -1.67 19.23 -8.03
CA ILE A 192 -2.88 18.43 -7.80
C ILE A 192 -3.09 18.25 -6.29
N GLY A 193 -2.00 18.02 -5.56
CA GLY A 193 -1.91 18.09 -4.11
C GLY A 193 -2.62 19.33 -3.54
N SER A 194 -2.22 20.51 -4.02
CA SER A 194 -2.77 21.78 -3.57
C SER A 194 -4.21 22.06 -4.04
N ILE A 195 -4.63 21.47 -5.17
CA ILE A 195 -5.97 21.68 -5.74
C ILE A 195 -7.02 20.77 -5.08
N PHE A 196 -6.70 19.49 -4.88
CA PHE A 196 -7.70 18.47 -4.54
C PHE A 196 -7.66 18.00 -3.09
N PHE A 197 -6.57 18.23 -2.34
CA PHE A 197 -6.58 17.87 -0.93
C PHE A 197 -7.29 18.94 -0.11
N LYS A 198 -8.30 18.49 0.64
CA LYS A 198 -8.90 19.29 1.72
C LYS A 198 -7.92 19.39 2.89
N GLU A 199 -8.23 20.27 3.86
CA GLU A 199 -7.45 20.34 5.12
C GLU A 199 -7.39 19.00 5.87
N SER A 200 -8.29 18.06 5.58
CA SER A 200 -8.32 16.70 6.16
C SER A 200 -7.34 15.70 5.54
N ASN A 201 -6.52 16.08 4.55
CA ASN A 201 -5.69 15.15 3.74
C ASN A 201 -6.50 14.07 2.99
N GLU A 202 -7.81 14.25 2.84
CA GLU A 202 -8.65 13.38 2.02
C GLU A 202 -8.73 13.94 0.60
N LEU A 203 -8.57 13.05 -0.38
CA LEU A 203 -8.87 13.34 -1.77
C LEU A 203 -10.36 13.55 -1.94
N THR A 204 -10.74 14.54 -2.74
CA THR A 204 -12.13 14.68 -3.15
C THR A 204 -12.54 13.51 -4.05
N GLU A 205 -13.80 13.06 -3.94
CA GLU A 205 -14.36 12.07 -4.87
C GLU A 205 -14.24 12.53 -6.32
N ASP A 206 -14.26 13.86 -6.55
CA ASP A 206 -14.05 14.51 -7.84
C ASP A 206 -12.73 14.12 -8.51
N PHE A 207 -11.68 13.77 -7.75
CA PHE A 207 -10.42 13.29 -8.30
C PHE A 207 -10.43 11.77 -8.53
N ILE A 208 -10.98 11.00 -7.59
CA ILE A 208 -10.91 9.53 -7.61
C ILE A 208 -11.82 8.95 -8.69
N SER A 209 -13.08 9.40 -8.76
CA SER A 209 -14.08 8.84 -9.67
C SER A 209 -13.64 8.89 -11.14
N PRO A 210 -13.13 10.01 -11.65
CA PRO A 210 -12.75 10.06 -13.05
C PRO A 210 -11.42 9.37 -13.36
N LEU A 211 -10.49 9.34 -12.40
CA LEU A 211 -9.26 8.54 -12.50
C LEU A 211 -9.58 7.07 -12.79
N MET A 212 -10.64 6.55 -12.17
CA MET A 212 -11.09 5.17 -12.35
C MET A 212 -11.76 4.94 -13.71
N ASN A 213 -12.46 5.95 -14.25
CA ASN A 213 -13.11 5.86 -15.56
C ASN A 213 -12.10 5.92 -16.73
N HIS A 214 -10.97 6.60 -16.55
CA HIS A 214 -9.96 6.73 -17.60
C HIS A 214 -9.24 5.41 -17.91
N TYR A 215 -9.05 4.55 -16.90
CA TYR A 215 -8.37 3.29 -17.13
C TYR A 215 -9.27 2.25 -17.79
N SER A 216 -8.77 1.66 -18.87
CA SER A 216 -9.36 0.47 -19.50
C SER A 216 -9.50 -0.71 -18.53
N SER A 217 -8.67 -0.74 -17.48
CA SER A 217 -8.85 -1.66 -16.35
C SER A 217 -8.22 -1.13 -15.05
N ILE A 218 -8.87 -1.43 -13.92
CA ILE A 218 -8.37 -1.20 -12.56
C ILE A 218 -6.97 -1.81 -12.36
N THR A 219 -6.68 -2.92 -13.04
CA THR A 219 -5.39 -3.62 -13.04
C THR A 219 -4.26 -2.75 -13.62
N SER A 220 -4.52 -2.01 -14.69
CA SER A 220 -3.54 -1.08 -15.29
C SER A 220 -3.16 0.04 -14.31
N CYS A 221 -4.15 0.64 -13.63
CA CYS A 221 -3.93 1.64 -12.59
C CYS A 221 -3.06 1.11 -11.46
N ALA A 222 -3.39 -0.09 -10.95
CA ALA A 222 -2.61 -0.76 -9.92
C ALA A 222 -1.16 -1.02 -10.36
N ARG A 223 -0.95 -1.51 -11.59
CA ARG A 223 0.40 -1.73 -12.15
C ARG A 223 1.19 -0.43 -12.21
N LEU A 224 0.60 0.66 -12.72
CA LEU A 224 1.27 1.96 -12.82
C LEU A 224 1.63 2.51 -11.43
N ALA A 225 0.70 2.43 -10.48
CA ALA A 225 0.94 2.81 -9.09
C ALA A 225 2.16 2.08 -8.50
N VAL A 226 2.25 0.76 -8.69
CA VAL A 226 3.38 -0.02 -8.17
C VAL A 226 4.70 0.33 -8.87
N GLN A 227 4.67 0.57 -10.19
CA GLN A 227 5.85 1.06 -10.93
C GLN A 227 6.31 2.41 -10.39
N HIS A 228 5.36 3.32 -10.13
CA HIS A 228 5.64 4.63 -9.57
C HIS A 228 6.26 4.56 -8.17
N LEU A 229 5.74 3.70 -7.28
CA LEU A 229 6.36 3.47 -5.95
C LEU A 229 7.82 3.03 -6.05
N ARG A 230 8.13 2.13 -7.00
CA ARG A 230 9.51 1.68 -7.26
C ARG A 230 10.37 2.82 -7.79
N ARG A 231 9.81 3.66 -8.67
CA ARG A 231 10.48 4.84 -9.20
C ARG A 231 10.82 5.84 -8.10
N ILE A 232 9.84 6.19 -7.26
CA ILE A 232 10.04 7.06 -6.10
C ILE A 232 11.19 6.50 -5.24
N ALA A 233 11.14 5.21 -4.91
CA ALA A 233 12.20 4.58 -4.10
C ALA A 233 13.59 4.70 -4.74
N GLY A 234 13.70 4.65 -6.07
CA GLY A 234 14.97 4.83 -6.79
C GLY A 234 15.51 6.28 -6.77
N HIS A 235 14.63 7.28 -6.72
CA HIS A 235 15.02 8.69 -6.81
C HIS A 235 15.11 9.40 -5.45
N LEU A 236 14.37 8.93 -4.45
CA LEU A 236 14.31 9.53 -3.11
C LEU A 236 15.68 9.83 -2.46
N PRO A 237 16.74 9.03 -2.64
CA PRO A 237 18.05 9.36 -2.07
C PRO A 237 18.65 10.67 -2.58
N ARG A 238 18.27 11.12 -3.79
CA ARG A 238 18.77 12.35 -4.43
C ARG A 238 17.81 13.53 -4.26
N MET A 239 16.60 13.26 -3.76
CA MET A 239 15.55 14.25 -3.66
C MET A 239 15.83 15.28 -2.54
N GLY A 240 15.68 16.56 -2.88
CA GLY A 240 15.70 17.69 -1.96
C GLY A 240 14.45 17.78 -1.09
N HIS A 241 14.43 18.76 -0.18
CA HIS A 241 13.37 18.94 0.81
C HIS A 241 11.97 19.05 0.20
N TRP A 242 11.84 19.77 -0.92
CA TRP A 242 10.56 20.01 -1.58
C TRP A 242 10.04 18.78 -2.33
N GLU A 243 10.94 17.97 -2.93
CA GLU A 243 10.57 16.73 -3.65
C GLU A 243 9.90 15.73 -2.74
N LEU A 244 10.30 15.71 -1.47
CA LEU A 244 9.68 14.86 -0.45
C LEU A 244 8.21 15.20 -0.25
N ARG A 245 7.82 16.47 -0.42
CA ARG A 245 6.40 16.85 -0.36
C ARG A 245 5.63 16.34 -1.58
N SER A 246 6.22 16.47 -2.77
CA SER A 246 5.65 15.91 -4.00
C SER A 246 5.49 14.39 -3.90
N VAL A 247 6.42 13.70 -3.24
CA VAL A 247 6.31 12.27 -2.93
C VAL A 247 5.14 12.02 -1.99
N ASN A 248 5.01 12.78 -0.91
CA ASN A 248 3.88 12.65 0.03
C ASN A 248 2.54 12.82 -0.68
N ALA A 249 2.38 13.88 -1.48
CA ALA A 249 1.18 14.11 -2.28
C ALA A 249 0.94 12.95 -3.26
N SER A 250 1.99 12.44 -3.92
CA SER A 250 1.89 11.27 -4.79
C SER A 250 1.30 10.07 -4.09
N LEU A 251 1.78 9.78 -2.89
CA LEU A 251 1.38 8.58 -2.14
C LEU A 251 -0.08 8.66 -1.74
N LEU A 252 -0.54 9.84 -1.33
CA LEU A 252 -1.94 10.07 -1.02
C LEU A 252 -2.82 9.92 -2.27
N MET A 253 -2.36 10.38 -3.45
CA MET A 253 -3.06 10.23 -4.74
C MET A 253 -3.12 8.78 -5.24
N ILE A 254 -2.19 7.92 -4.81
CA ILE A 254 -2.22 6.49 -5.15
C ILE A 254 -3.29 5.79 -4.29
N GLY A 255 -4.55 5.80 -4.78
CA GLY A 255 -5.67 5.09 -4.16
C GLY A 255 -5.39 3.60 -3.93
N SER A 256 -4.51 2.98 -4.72
CA SER A 256 -4.06 1.58 -4.61
C SER A 256 -3.38 1.22 -3.27
N LEU A 257 -3.04 2.20 -2.43
CA LEU A 257 -2.51 1.99 -1.07
C LEU A 257 -3.60 1.97 0.02
N ASN A 258 -4.85 2.27 -0.35
CA ASN A 258 -6.01 2.25 0.52
C ASN A 258 -6.80 0.94 0.32
N GLU A 259 -7.02 0.19 1.40
CA GLU A 259 -7.71 -1.10 1.36
C GLU A 259 -9.15 -1.05 0.86
N LYS A 260 -9.80 0.11 0.97
CA LYS A 260 -11.18 0.31 0.50
C LYS A 260 -11.25 0.53 -1.01
N HIS A 261 -10.11 0.79 -1.65
CA HIS A 261 -10.06 1.13 -3.06
C HIS A 261 -10.06 -0.13 -3.93
N ALA A 262 -10.80 -0.10 -5.04
CA ALA A 262 -10.96 -1.27 -5.92
C ALA A 262 -9.64 -1.75 -6.54
N SER A 263 -8.64 -0.88 -6.68
CA SER A 263 -7.30 -1.24 -7.18
C SER A 263 -6.36 -1.85 -6.13
N PHE A 264 -6.76 -1.92 -4.85
CA PHE A 264 -5.90 -2.42 -3.78
C PHE A 264 -5.46 -3.86 -4.01
N LEU A 265 -6.40 -4.78 -4.27
CA LEU A 265 -6.09 -6.18 -4.51
C LEU A 265 -5.25 -6.38 -5.80
N PRO A 266 -5.61 -5.77 -6.95
CA PRO A 266 -4.71 -5.77 -8.12
C PRO A 266 -3.30 -5.24 -7.81
N ALA A 267 -3.16 -4.24 -6.94
CA ALA A 267 -1.85 -3.70 -6.57
C ALA A 267 -1.03 -4.69 -5.75
N LEU A 268 -1.66 -5.44 -4.84
CA LEU A 268 -1.01 -6.55 -4.12
C LEU A 268 -0.46 -7.59 -5.11
N VAL A 269 -1.27 -8.01 -6.08
CA VAL A 269 -0.87 -8.97 -7.13
C VAL A 269 0.31 -8.43 -7.95
N HIS A 270 0.36 -7.13 -8.24
CA HIS A 270 1.47 -6.50 -8.97
C HIS A 270 2.72 -6.22 -8.11
N GLY A 271 2.71 -6.61 -6.83
CA GLY A 271 3.86 -6.48 -5.93
C GLY A 271 4.00 -5.08 -5.34
N SER A 272 2.89 -4.51 -4.87
CA SER A 272 2.87 -3.29 -4.05
C SER A 272 3.60 -3.50 -2.71
N VAL A 273 3.43 -4.65 -2.06
CA VAL A 273 4.08 -4.97 -0.77
C VAL A 273 5.59 -4.79 -0.81
N PRO A 274 6.35 -5.47 -1.69
CA PRO A 274 7.80 -5.27 -1.76
C PRO A 274 8.18 -3.85 -2.22
N ALA A 275 7.32 -3.17 -3.00
CA ALA A 275 7.56 -1.77 -3.38
C ALA A 275 7.46 -0.82 -2.17
N VAL A 276 6.43 -1.00 -1.33
CA VAL A 276 6.22 -0.22 -0.10
C VAL A 276 7.34 -0.48 0.91
N VAL A 277 7.73 -1.74 1.15
CA VAL A 277 8.84 -2.08 2.06
C VAL A 277 10.16 -1.46 1.61
N ARG A 278 10.46 -1.50 0.31
CA ARG A 278 11.63 -0.82 -0.25
C ARG A 278 11.54 0.69 -0.05
N LEU A 279 10.41 1.31 -0.36
CA LEU A 279 10.23 2.75 -0.20
C LEU A 279 10.39 3.18 1.27
N LEU A 280 9.79 2.47 2.23
CA LEU A 280 9.99 2.68 3.67
C LEU A 280 11.48 2.62 4.04
N SER A 281 12.21 1.64 3.54
CA SER A 281 13.66 1.49 3.80
C SER A 281 14.47 2.66 3.24
N VAL A 282 14.09 3.19 2.07
CA VAL A 282 14.75 4.37 1.47
C VAL A 282 14.38 5.64 2.22
N VAL A 283 13.12 5.81 2.66
CA VAL A 283 12.69 6.93 3.51
C VAL A 283 13.51 6.97 4.80
N LEU A 284 13.70 5.84 5.49
CA LEU A 284 14.56 5.75 6.69
C LEU A 284 16.02 6.11 6.41
N SER A 285 16.54 5.68 5.26
CA SER A 285 17.91 5.98 4.87
C SER A 285 18.08 7.47 4.57
N ARG A 286 17.10 8.09 3.90
CA ARG A 286 17.09 9.53 3.62
C ARG A 286 16.92 10.34 4.90
N TYR A 287 16.05 9.90 5.82
CA TYR A 287 15.89 10.48 7.16
C TYR A 287 17.24 10.60 7.88
N LYS A 288 18.01 9.51 7.94
CA LYS A 288 19.34 9.49 8.59
C LYS A 288 20.31 10.47 7.94
N ARG A 289 20.38 10.49 6.60
CA ARG A 289 21.28 11.38 5.87
C ARG A 289 20.94 12.83 6.13
N LEU A 290 19.66 13.17 5.99
CA LEU A 290 19.17 14.50 6.20
C LEU A 290 19.44 14.95 7.66
N GLN A 291 19.33 14.07 8.66
CA GLN A 291 19.68 14.39 10.06
C GLN A 291 21.11 14.93 10.19
N GLN A 292 22.05 14.42 9.38
CA GLN A 292 23.44 14.86 9.33
C GLN A 292 23.60 16.21 8.63
N GLU A 293 22.70 16.55 7.70
CA GLU A 293 22.70 17.79 6.90
C GLU A 293 22.01 18.98 7.63
N GLY A 294 21.34 18.77 8.77
CA GLY A 294 20.69 19.85 9.53
C GLY A 294 19.29 20.24 9.03
N ILE A 295 18.35 19.29 9.06
CA ILE A 295 16.98 19.44 8.53
C ILE A 295 16.13 20.52 9.20
N SER A 296 15.35 21.23 8.39
CA SER A 296 14.21 22.06 8.84
C SER A 296 13.07 21.26 9.50
N PRO A 297 12.46 21.75 10.59
CA PRO A 297 11.31 21.12 11.25
C PRO A 297 10.17 20.65 10.32
N SER A 298 9.89 21.38 9.24
CA SER A 298 8.84 21.04 8.28
C SER A 298 9.13 19.74 7.51
N THR A 299 10.39 19.51 7.12
CA THR A 299 10.79 18.30 6.40
C THR A 299 10.69 17.07 7.28
N TRP A 300 10.98 17.20 8.58
CA TRP A 300 10.73 16.12 9.54
C TRP A 300 9.27 15.72 9.57
N GLY A 301 8.37 16.71 9.60
CA GLY A 301 6.93 16.49 9.52
C GLY A 301 6.55 15.73 8.25
N ILE A 302 7.04 16.16 7.08
CA ILE A 302 6.75 15.51 5.79
C ILE A 302 7.23 14.06 5.77
N LEU A 303 8.48 13.79 6.16
CA LEU A 303 9.01 12.42 6.20
C LEU A 303 8.27 11.54 7.20
N GLY A 304 7.92 12.09 8.36
CA GLY A 304 7.14 11.40 9.38
C GLY A 304 5.74 11.03 8.87
N THR A 305 5.03 11.97 8.26
CA THR A 305 3.71 11.72 7.64
C THR A 305 3.81 10.71 6.51
N THR A 306 4.80 10.85 5.62
CA THR A 306 5.03 9.89 4.52
C THR A 306 5.31 8.49 5.06
N PHE A 307 6.18 8.36 6.07
CA PHE A 307 6.48 7.08 6.68
C PHE A 307 5.24 6.50 7.39
N GLY A 308 4.52 7.31 8.16
CA GLY A 308 3.29 6.96 8.86
C GLY A 308 2.20 6.45 7.93
N TYR A 309 2.01 7.11 6.78
CA TYR A 309 1.08 6.66 5.74
C TYR A 309 1.51 5.31 5.16
N LEU A 310 2.77 5.17 4.74
CA LEU A 310 3.28 3.94 4.14
C LEU A 310 3.23 2.74 5.09
N ILE A 311 3.55 2.92 6.37
CA ILE A 311 3.50 1.82 7.36
C ILE A 311 2.07 1.42 7.68
N SER A 312 1.14 2.38 7.70
CA SER A 312 -0.30 2.11 7.87
C SER A 312 -0.85 1.33 6.68
N SER A 313 -0.52 1.75 5.46
CA SER A 313 -0.85 1.00 4.24
C SER A 313 -0.24 -0.40 4.26
N LEU A 314 1.03 -0.55 4.64
CA LEU A 314 1.66 -1.86 4.76
C LEU A 314 0.91 -2.76 5.75
N THR A 315 0.51 -2.23 6.91
CA THR A 315 -0.27 -2.98 7.90
C THR A 315 -1.55 -3.55 7.29
N ASN A 316 -2.25 -2.77 6.45
CA ASN A 316 -3.45 -3.21 5.75
C ASN A 316 -3.16 -4.25 4.65
N MET A 317 -1.99 -4.18 4.02
CA MET A 317 -1.56 -5.15 3.00
C MET A 317 -1.19 -6.51 3.58
N LEU A 318 -0.81 -6.60 4.86
CA LEU A 318 -0.39 -7.85 5.52
C LEU A 318 -1.56 -8.76 5.94
N LYS A 319 -2.66 -8.73 5.20
CA LYS A 319 -3.86 -9.57 5.39
C LYS A 319 -3.77 -10.83 4.52
N GLY A 320 -2.81 -11.69 4.83
CA GLY A 320 -2.62 -12.98 4.15
C GLY A 320 -1.16 -13.42 4.08
N SER A 321 -0.94 -14.73 4.15
CA SER A 321 0.39 -15.33 4.22
C SER A 321 1.28 -15.04 3.00
N LEU A 322 0.68 -14.88 1.82
CA LEU A 322 1.39 -14.52 0.59
C LEU A 322 2.04 -13.12 0.71
N TRP A 323 1.26 -12.14 1.15
CA TRP A 323 1.70 -10.74 1.29
C TRP A 323 2.73 -10.60 2.40
N VAL A 324 2.51 -11.30 3.53
CA VAL A 324 3.49 -11.39 4.61
C VAL A 324 4.81 -12.00 4.12
N SER A 325 4.75 -13.08 3.33
CA SER A 325 5.95 -13.69 2.74
C SER A 325 6.70 -12.71 1.84
N GLN A 326 6.00 -11.96 0.98
CA GLN A 326 6.62 -10.94 0.13
C GLN A 326 7.26 -9.80 0.95
N ALA A 327 6.62 -9.37 2.03
CA ALA A 327 7.18 -8.35 2.91
C ALA A 327 8.46 -8.82 3.60
N LEU A 328 8.49 -10.08 4.07
CA LEU A 328 9.67 -10.70 4.66
C LEU A 328 10.81 -10.82 3.65
N ASP A 329 10.52 -11.28 2.44
CA ASP A 329 11.50 -11.37 1.35
C ASP A 329 12.06 -9.99 0.98
N ALA A 330 11.23 -8.93 1.06
CA ALA A 330 11.64 -7.54 0.83
C ALA A 330 12.39 -6.89 2.01
N GLY A 331 12.55 -7.59 3.13
CA GLY A 331 13.32 -7.13 4.29
C GLY A 331 12.53 -6.24 5.28
N VAL A 332 11.23 -6.49 5.44
CA VAL A 332 10.37 -5.72 6.37
C VAL A 332 10.89 -5.74 7.81
N VAL A 333 11.45 -6.85 8.28
CA VAL A 333 11.96 -6.96 9.67
C VAL A 333 13.18 -6.06 9.87
N GLN A 334 14.13 -6.07 8.92
CA GLN A 334 15.29 -5.19 8.97
C GLN A 334 14.87 -3.71 8.90
N MET A 335 13.84 -3.41 8.10
CA MET A 335 13.24 -2.08 8.04
C MET A 335 12.65 -1.67 9.40
N CYS A 336 11.84 -2.53 10.02
CA CYS A 336 11.25 -2.29 11.34
C CYS A 336 12.29 -2.04 12.42
N LEU A 337 13.40 -2.78 12.43
CA LEU A 337 14.45 -2.58 13.45
C LEU A 337 15.36 -1.38 13.16
N LYS A 338 15.50 -0.98 11.90
CA LYS A 338 16.24 0.23 11.52
C LYS A 338 15.51 1.53 11.86
N THR A 339 14.27 1.47 12.34
CA THR A 339 13.54 2.69 12.72
C THR A 339 14.01 3.30 14.03
N ASP A 340 14.84 2.59 14.79
CA ASP A 340 15.68 3.16 15.86
C ASP A 340 16.44 4.42 15.41
N ARG A 341 16.80 4.51 14.12
CA ARG A 341 17.42 5.70 13.52
C ARG A 341 16.57 6.96 13.58
N MET A 342 15.27 6.83 13.80
CA MET A 342 14.35 7.96 13.99
C MET A 342 14.12 8.27 15.46
N LEU A 343 14.66 7.47 16.39
CA LEU A 343 14.68 7.84 17.80
C LEU A 343 15.59 9.06 17.93
N PRO A 344 15.07 10.17 18.47
CA PRO A 344 15.92 11.29 18.81
C PRO A 344 16.91 10.77 19.86
N SER A 345 18.21 10.85 19.57
CA SER A 345 19.24 10.70 20.60
C SER A 345 18.79 11.49 21.83
N HIS A 346 18.74 10.85 23.01
CA HIS A 346 17.98 11.15 24.26
C HIS A 346 17.74 12.62 24.66
N LYS A 347 18.39 13.59 24.04
CA LYS A 347 18.31 15.04 24.25
C LYS A 347 17.07 15.74 23.66
N ARG A 348 16.17 15.08 22.91
CA ARG A 348 15.00 15.77 22.28
C ARG A 348 13.65 15.06 22.49
N ARG A 349 13.07 15.20 23.69
CA ARG A 349 11.75 14.64 24.06
C ARG A 349 10.60 15.01 23.11
N LYS A 350 10.59 16.23 22.53
CA LYS A 350 9.49 16.73 21.69
C LYS A 350 9.21 15.92 20.41
N HIS A 351 10.14 15.10 19.93
CA HIS A 351 9.95 14.30 18.72
C HIS A 351 9.38 12.90 19.01
N ILE A 352 9.36 12.46 20.27
CA ILE A 352 8.84 11.13 20.65
C ILE A 352 7.34 11.06 20.32
N ASP A 353 6.58 12.10 20.65
CA ASP A 353 5.14 12.16 20.39
C ASP A 353 4.82 12.16 18.89
N LEU A 354 5.67 12.79 18.07
CA LEU A 354 5.50 12.84 16.62
C LEU A 354 5.57 11.45 16.00
N PHE A 355 6.40 10.55 16.53
CA PHE A 355 6.59 9.20 15.98
C PHE A 355 5.86 8.10 16.76
N ALA A 356 5.15 8.42 17.84
CA ALA A 356 4.41 7.44 18.64
C ALA A 356 3.43 6.61 17.77
N HIS A 357 2.72 7.26 16.84
CA HIS A 357 1.81 6.59 15.92
C HIS A 357 2.55 5.66 14.94
N VAL A 358 3.76 6.05 14.51
CA VAL A 358 4.63 5.22 13.67
C VAL A 358 5.06 3.97 14.42
N TRP A 359 5.48 4.09 15.68
CA TRP A 359 5.89 2.97 16.53
C TRP A 359 4.76 2.01 16.80
N LYS A 360 3.57 2.54 17.08
CA LYS A 360 2.35 1.74 17.16
C LYS A 360 2.12 0.97 15.87
N ALA A 361 2.22 1.61 14.70
CA ALA A 361 2.02 0.95 13.41
C ALA A 361 3.08 -0.12 13.10
N ILE A 362 4.35 0.09 13.44
CA ILE A 362 5.39 -0.93 13.31
C ILE A 362 5.11 -2.13 14.23
N GLY A 363 4.68 -1.87 15.47
CA GLY A 363 4.23 -2.92 16.38
C GLY A 363 3.08 -3.74 15.79
N LEU A 364 2.15 -3.08 15.10
CA LEU A 364 1.08 -3.76 14.35
C LEU A 364 1.64 -4.59 13.19
N VAL A 365 2.63 -4.10 12.43
CA VAL A 365 3.29 -4.89 11.37
C VAL A 365 3.93 -6.17 11.92
N LEU A 366 4.71 -6.08 13.00
CA LEU A 366 5.33 -7.26 13.64
C LEU A 366 4.27 -8.25 14.15
N ARG A 367 3.19 -7.73 14.73
CA ARG A 367 2.06 -8.55 15.15
C ARG A 367 1.38 -9.25 13.98
N GLN A 368 1.12 -8.54 12.88
CA GLN A 368 0.53 -9.12 11.67
C GLN A 368 1.41 -10.25 11.13
N ILE A 369 2.73 -10.05 11.09
CA ILE A 369 3.69 -11.10 10.70
C ILE A 369 3.58 -12.32 11.64
N THR A 370 3.56 -12.08 12.95
CA THR A 370 3.50 -13.14 13.98
C THR A 370 2.23 -13.97 13.89
N LEU A 371 1.08 -13.34 13.61
CA LEU A 371 -0.18 -14.05 13.41
C LEU A 371 -0.08 -15.08 12.28
N HIS A 372 0.71 -14.78 11.26
CA HIS A 372 0.91 -15.67 10.12
C HIS A 372 2.02 -16.71 10.32
N PHE A 373 2.61 -16.87 11.52
CA PHE A 373 3.57 -17.95 11.77
C PHE A 373 2.96 -19.34 11.68
N VAL A 374 1.63 -19.47 11.73
CA VAL A 374 0.93 -20.74 11.46
C VAL A 374 1.07 -21.22 10.00
N TYR A 375 1.61 -20.38 9.12
CA TYR A 375 2.00 -20.76 7.76
C TYR A 375 3.50 -21.06 7.74
N PRO A 376 3.95 -22.31 7.46
CA PRO A 376 5.38 -22.65 7.42
C PRO A 376 6.18 -21.75 6.47
N SER A 377 5.57 -21.31 5.36
CA SER A 377 6.20 -20.42 4.37
C SER A 377 6.61 -19.06 4.97
N VAL A 378 5.79 -18.51 5.86
CA VAL A 378 6.03 -17.26 6.58
C VAL A 378 7.06 -17.49 7.68
N LEU A 379 6.86 -18.52 8.51
CA LEU A 379 7.75 -18.85 9.62
C LEU A 379 9.21 -19.06 9.17
N VAL A 380 9.42 -19.81 8.09
CA VAL A 380 10.75 -20.05 7.52
C VAL A 380 11.42 -18.74 7.08
N ARG A 381 10.68 -17.87 6.38
CA ARG A 381 11.19 -16.57 5.94
C ARG A 381 11.49 -15.64 7.10
N PHE A 382 10.64 -15.64 8.12
CA PHE A 382 10.87 -14.85 9.33
C PHE A 382 12.13 -15.31 10.06
N THR A 383 12.31 -16.63 10.24
CA THR A 383 13.52 -17.20 10.84
C THR A 383 14.78 -16.81 10.05
N ALA A 384 14.73 -16.87 8.71
CA ALA A 384 15.83 -16.40 7.87
C ALA A 384 16.08 -14.89 8.04
N SER A 385 15.02 -14.10 8.20
CA SER A 385 15.11 -12.67 8.45
C SER A 385 15.71 -12.35 9.83
N MET A 386 15.38 -13.12 10.86
CA MET A 386 16.00 -13.05 12.20
C MET A 386 17.50 -13.30 12.12
N ASN A 387 17.94 -14.33 11.39
CA ASN A 387 19.37 -14.62 11.21
C ASN A 387 20.08 -13.44 10.54
N ARG A 388 19.49 -12.87 9.47
CA ARG A 388 20.04 -11.67 8.81
C ARG A 388 20.11 -10.46 9.76
N VAL A 389 19.13 -10.29 10.66
CA VAL A 389 19.14 -9.22 11.67
C VAL A 389 20.33 -9.39 12.63
N ALA A 390 20.60 -10.62 13.06
CA ALA A 390 21.74 -10.95 13.90
C ALA A 390 23.08 -10.74 13.17
N GLU A 391 23.19 -11.22 11.92
CA GLU A 391 24.36 -11.04 11.05
C GLU A 391 24.70 -9.55 10.82
N LEU A 392 23.68 -8.71 10.64
CA LEU A 392 23.83 -7.26 10.47
C LEU A 392 24.09 -6.51 11.80
N GLY A 393 24.10 -7.20 12.94
CA GLY A 393 24.29 -6.61 14.27
C GLY A 393 23.19 -5.65 14.70
N LEU A 394 22.03 -5.66 14.03
CA LEU A 394 20.93 -4.71 14.31
C LEU A 394 20.33 -4.94 15.69
N GLU A 395 20.26 -6.20 16.13
CA GLU A 395 19.75 -6.54 17.46
C GLU A 395 20.65 -6.02 18.59
N LYS A 396 21.98 -6.20 18.46
CA LYS A 396 22.96 -5.69 19.43
C LYS A 396 22.94 -4.16 19.50
N GLN A 397 22.81 -3.50 18.35
CA GLN A 397 22.70 -2.03 18.28
C GLN A 397 21.45 -1.56 19.03
N LEU A 398 20.33 -2.25 18.83
CA LEU A 398 19.07 -1.89 19.43
C LEU A 398 19.06 -2.13 20.95
N GLU A 399 19.60 -3.26 21.40
CA GLU A 399 19.74 -3.57 22.82
C GLU A 399 20.62 -2.54 23.55
N ALA A 400 21.67 -2.03 22.89
CA ALA A 400 22.55 -1.02 23.45
C ALA A 400 21.91 0.37 23.50
N ASN A 401 21.15 0.75 22.47
CA ASN A 401 20.66 2.11 22.29
C ASN A 401 19.26 2.34 22.88
N ALA A 402 18.46 1.30 23.06
CA ALA A 402 17.02 1.46 23.20
C ALA A 402 16.36 0.34 24.02
N ARG A 403 16.87 0.05 25.23
CA ARG A 403 16.24 -0.92 26.15
C ARG A 403 14.79 -0.56 26.47
N ASP A 404 14.49 0.74 26.60
CA ASP A 404 13.13 1.24 26.86
C ASP A 404 12.29 1.40 25.58
N TRP A 405 12.75 0.84 24.45
CA TRP A 405 12.02 0.96 23.19
C TRP A 405 10.78 0.08 23.21
N PRO A 406 9.56 0.64 23.00
CA PRO A 406 8.33 -0.15 23.05
C PRO A 406 8.25 -1.29 22.02
N LEU A 407 9.11 -1.27 20.99
CA LEU A 407 9.18 -2.34 20.00
C LEU A 407 10.12 -3.48 20.42
N TRP A 408 11.02 -3.28 21.38
CA TRP A 408 11.97 -4.31 21.82
C TRP A 408 11.25 -5.53 22.40
N GLU A 409 10.32 -5.32 23.33
CA GLU A 409 9.51 -6.41 23.91
C GLU A 409 8.70 -7.14 22.83
N LYS A 410 8.10 -6.38 21.90
CA LYS A 410 7.36 -6.97 20.77
C LYS A 410 8.28 -7.81 19.89
N TRP A 411 9.50 -7.34 19.61
CA TRP A 411 10.49 -8.09 18.86
C TRP A 411 10.90 -9.38 19.58
N GLN A 412 11.22 -9.32 20.88
CA GLN A 412 11.58 -10.50 21.67
C GLN A 412 10.45 -11.53 21.69
N ALA A 413 9.20 -11.08 21.90
CA ALA A 413 8.04 -11.96 21.86
C ALA A 413 7.83 -12.58 20.46
N CYS A 414 8.06 -11.83 19.37
CA CYS A 414 8.01 -12.37 18.02
C CYS A 414 9.06 -13.48 17.82
N LYS A 415 10.30 -13.27 18.28
CA LYS A 415 11.36 -14.27 18.17
C LYS A 415 11.06 -15.53 18.97
N ALA A 416 10.63 -15.38 20.22
CA ALA A 416 10.29 -16.51 21.09
C ALA A 416 9.22 -17.38 20.41
N LYS A 417 8.12 -16.76 19.98
CA LYS A 417 7.03 -17.46 19.30
C LYS A 417 7.47 -18.11 17.97
N ALA A 418 8.34 -17.45 17.20
CA ALA A 418 8.91 -18.04 15.99
C ALA A 418 9.75 -19.28 16.31
N ASN A 419 10.56 -19.25 17.37
CA ASN A 419 11.38 -20.41 17.78
C ASN A 419 10.51 -21.58 18.26
N ASP A 420 9.46 -21.30 19.03
CA ASP A 420 8.51 -22.32 19.50
C ASP A 420 7.83 -23.00 18.30
N TYR A 421 7.27 -22.20 17.39
CA TYR A 421 6.61 -22.73 16.20
C TYR A 421 7.60 -23.41 15.26
N ARG A 422 8.86 -22.97 15.22
CA ARG A 422 9.91 -23.63 14.44
C ARG A 422 10.20 -25.02 14.98
N SER A 423 10.22 -25.18 16.30
CA SER A 423 10.37 -26.45 16.98
C SER A 423 9.19 -27.38 16.65
N THR A 424 7.95 -26.86 16.74
CA THR A 424 6.74 -27.60 16.32
C THR A 424 6.79 -28.03 14.85
N LEU A 425 7.28 -27.16 13.96
CA LEU A 425 7.41 -27.48 12.54
C LEU A 425 8.45 -28.59 12.32
N ASN A 426 9.54 -28.59 13.08
CA ASN A 426 10.54 -29.65 13.02
C ASN A 426 9.98 -30.98 13.55
N LEU A 427 9.20 -30.97 14.64
CA LEU A 427 8.49 -32.15 15.14
C LEU A 427 7.55 -32.72 14.08
N LEU A 428 6.76 -31.87 13.41
CA LEU A 428 5.88 -32.30 12.32
C LEU A 428 6.66 -32.99 11.19
N LYS A 429 7.87 -32.50 10.89
CA LYS A 429 8.74 -33.08 9.85
C LYS A 429 9.38 -34.40 10.27
N MET A 430 9.62 -34.60 11.56
CA MET A 430 10.20 -35.84 12.07
C MET A 430 9.13 -36.90 12.37
N GLY A 431 7.88 -36.49 12.59
CA GLY A 431 6.79 -37.39 12.94
C GLY A 431 6.34 -38.28 11.78
N PRO A 432 5.62 -39.38 12.09
CA PRO A 432 5.02 -40.29 11.09
C PRO A 432 3.82 -39.67 10.36
N ALA A 433 3.65 -38.34 10.42
CA ALA A 433 2.51 -37.68 9.83
C ALA A 433 2.56 -37.82 8.30
N PRO A 434 1.47 -38.25 7.66
CA PRO A 434 1.42 -38.34 6.21
C PRO A 434 1.46 -36.94 5.62
N ILE A 435 2.50 -36.66 4.83
CA ILE A 435 2.67 -35.37 4.15
C ILE A 435 2.18 -35.43 2.69
N CYS A 436 2.09 -36.62 2.12
CA CYS A 436 1.59 -36.82 0.77
C CYS A 436 0.05 -36.75 0.75
N CYS A 437 -0.51 -35.87 -0.09
CA CYS A 437 -1.96 -35.75 -0.25
C CYS A 437 -2.60 -36.97 -0.94
N PHE A 438 -1.81 -37.84 -1.60
CA PHE A 438 -2.34 -39.07 -2.16
C PHE A 438 -2.60 -40.09 -1.04
N LYS A 439 -3.86 -40.25 -0.62
CA LYS A 439 -4.27 -41.14 0.49
C LYS A 439 -3.84 -42.60 0.33
N LYS A 440 -3.60 -43.06 -0.90
CA LYS A 440 -3.11 -44.42 -1.22
C LYS A 440 -1.60 -44.47 -1.49
N CYS A 441 -0.84 -43.52 -0.94
CA CYS A 441 0.61 -43.49 -1.08
C CYS A 441 1.23 -44.74 -0.42
N PRO A 442 2.11 -45.50 -1.08
CA PRO A 442 2.78 -46.64 -0.46
C PRO A 442 3.67 -46.25 0.73
N THR A 443 4.22 -45.02 0.68
CA THR A 443 5.03 -44.44 1.76
C THR A 443 4.21 -43.57 2.71
N TYR A 444 2.89 -43.77 2.75
CA TYR A 444 2.01 -43.02 3.66
C TYR A 444 2.45 -43.26 5.11
N GLY A 445 2.93 -42.19 5.76
CA GLY A 445 3.47 -42.23 7.13
C GLY A 445 5.00 -42.30 7.24
N ALA A 446 5.73 -42.43 6.14
CA ALA A 446 7.19 -42.33 6.11
C ALA A 446 7.63 -40.97 5.54
N TRP A 447 8.61 -40.32 6.16
CA TRP A 447 9.15 -39.05 5.67
C TRP A 447 9.85 -39.26 4.32
N PRO A 448 9.39 -38.63 3.22
CA PRO A 448 9.86 -38.91 1.88
C PRO A 448 11.19 -38.21 1.51
N GLY A 449 11.89 -37.62 2.48
CA GLY A 449 13.11 -36.86 2.25
C GLY A 449 12.89 -35.35 2.03
N PRO A 450 13.95 -34.61 1.67
CA PRO A 450 13.98 -33.15 1.79
C PRO A 450 13.15 -32.39 0.72
N ARG A 451 12.71 -33.04 -0.35
CA ARG A 451 12.05 -32.37 -1.48
C ARG A 451 10.64 -32.90 -1.71
N LEU A 452 9.68 -32.18 -1.13
CA LEU A 452 8.28 -32.37 -1.42
C LEU A 452 7.90 -31.64 -2.71
N LEU A 453 7.20 -32.32 -3.61
CA LEU A 453 6.65 -31.72 -4.82
C LEU A 453 5.31 -31.04 -4.51
N ARG A 454 4.98 -30.01 -5.28
CA ARG A 454 3.67 -29.34 -5.23
C ARG A 454 3.07 -29.27 -6.62
N CYS A 455 1.74 -29.12 -6.69
CA CYS A 455 1.11 -28.76 -7.95
C CYS A 455 1.64 -27.38 -8.40
N SER A 456 2.20 -27.27 -9.60
CA SER A 456 2.74 -25.99 -10.12
C SER A 456 1.66 -24.94 -10.38
N ALA A 457 0.41 -25.36 -10.63
CA ALA A 457 -0.68 -24.45 -10.94
C ALA A 457 -1.29 -23.80 -9.68
N CYS A 458 -1.64 -24.60 -8.67
CA CYS A 458 -2.32 -24.09 -7.47
C CYS A 458 -1.45 -24.06 -6.20
N LEU A 459 -0.27 -24.69 -6.22
CA LEU A 459 0.67 -24.79 -5.10
C LEU A 459 0.11 -25.43 -3.80
N ASN A 460 -1.10 -25.99 -3.84
CA ASN A 460 -1.82 -26.47 -2.65
C ASN A 460 -1.41 -27.90 -2.24
N PRO A 461 -1.69 -28.97 -3.02
CA PRO A 461 -1.36 -30.32 -2.58
C PRO A 461 0.14 -30.56 -2.63
N VAL A 462 0.60 -31.42 -1.71
CA VAL A 462 1.98 -31.77 -1.52
C VAL A 462 2.18 -33.27 -1.75
N TYR A 463 3.28 -33.64 -2.40
CA TYR A 463 3.55 -35.01 -2.83
C TYR A 463 4.97 -35.43 -2.50
N CYS A 464 5.13 -36.69 -2.11
CA CYS A 464 6.45 -37.31 -1.93
C CYS A 464 7.15 -37.63 -3.25
N SER A 465 6.38 -37.87 -4.33
CA SER A 465 6.90 -38.27 -5.63
C SER A 465 6.02 -37.78 -6.76
N ARG A 466 6.59 -37.74 -7.98
CA ARG A 466 5.86 -37.35 -9.20
C ARG A 466 4.73 -38.36 -9.51
N GLU A 467 4.95 -39.62 -9.19
CA GLU A 467 3.94 -40.68 -9.34
C GLU A 467 2.72 -40.43 -8.45
N CYS A 468 2.91 -40.09 -7.17
CA CYS A 468 1.81 -39.74 -6.28
C CYS A 468 1.07 -38.49 -6.75
N ALA A 469 1.80 -37.49 -7.25
CA ALA A 469 1.20 -36.30 -7.84
C ALA A 469 0.28 -36.64 -9.03
N GLN A 470 0.74 -37.50 -9.94
CA GLN A 470 -0.03 -37.92 -11.12
C GLN A 470 -1.25 -38.76 -10.76
N LYS A 471 -1.12 -39.69 -9.79
CA LYS A 471 -2.24 -40.51 -9.32
C LYS A 471 -3.30 -39.65 -8.62
N HIS A 472 -2.90 -38.76 -7.71
CA HIS A 472 -3.82 -37.85 -7.04
C HIS A 472 -4.47 -36.85 -8.01
N TRP A 473 -3.72 -36.36 -9.01
CA TRP A 473 -4.24 -35.51 -10.08
C TRP A 473 -5.43 -36.15 -10.78
N ARG A 474 -5.26 -37.40 -11.25
CA ARG A 474 -6.31 -38.14 -11.97
C ARG A 474 -7.49 -38.52 -11.07
N ALA A 475 -7.23 -38.86 -9.82
CA ALA A 475 -8.25 -39.36 -8.91
C ALA A 475 -9.15 -38.24 -8.35
N GLU A 476 -8.59 -37.10 -7.97
CA GLU A 476 -9.31 -36.11 -7.15
C GLU A 476 -8.91 -34.66 -7.46
N HIS A 477 -7.61 -34.36 -7.51
CA HIS A 477 -7.15 -32.97 -7.50
C HIS A 477 -7.53 -32.17 -8.76
N ARG A 478 -7.62 -32.80 -9.94
CA ARG A 478 -8.03 -32.12 -11.18
C ARG A 478 -9.36 -31.37 -11.04
N ASN A 479 -10.28 -31.90 -10.25
CA ASN A 479 -11.63 -31.34 -10.07
C ASN A 479 -11.62 -30.01 -9.29
N VAL A 480 -10.61 -29.79 -8.45
CA VAL A 480 -10.50 -28.59 -7.57
C VAL A 480 -9.35 -27.67 -7.94
N CYS A 481 -8.37 -28.13 -8.73
CA CYS A 481 -7.17 -27.36 -9.06
C CYS A 481 -7.48 -26.05 -9.77
N HIS A 482 -8.46 -26.03 -10.68
CA HIS A 482 -8.84 -24.81 -11.39
C HIS A 482 -9.34 -23.72 -10.43
N GLN A 483 -10.10 -24.10 -9.40
CA GLN A 483 -10.55 -23.14 -8.39
C GLN A 483 -9.38 -22.60 -7.59
N TYR A 484 -8.52 -23.47 -7.06
CA TYR A 484 -7.36 -23.02 -6.28
C TYR A 484 -6.35 -22.20 -7.09
N ALA A 485 -6.15 -22.53 -8.37
CA ALA A 485 -5.29 -21.75 -9.25
C ALA A 485 -5.87 -20.35 -9.52
N ARG A 486 -7.19 -20.24 -9.71
CA ARG A 486 -7.87 -18.94 -9.79
C ARG A 486 -7.70 -18.15 -8.50
N ASP A 487 -7.93 -18.79 -7.35
CA ASP A 487 -7.77 -18.17 -6.03
C ASP A 487 -6.37 -17.57 -5.81
N VAL A 488 -5.30 -18.29 -6.22
CA VAL A 488 -3.92 -17.79 -6.16
C VAL A 488 -3.74 -16.58 -7.10
N LYS A 489 -4.27 -16.66 -8.33
CA LYS A 489 -4.20 -15.57 -9.32
C LYS A 489 -4.93 -14.32 -8.84
N ASP A 490 -6.05 -14.51 -8.15
CA ASP A 490 -6.88 -13.45 -7.58
C ASP A 490 -6.29 -12.90 -6.26
N GLY A 491 -5.15 -13.43 -5.79
CA GLY A 491 -4.48 -12.96 -4.58
C GLY A 491 -5.11 -13.44 -3.27
N ILE A 492 -5.96 -14.48 -3.33
CA ILE A 492 -6.67 -15.05 -2.18
C ILE A 492 -6.33 -16.54 -2.07
N PRO A 493 -5.04 -16.92 -1.91
CA PRO A 493 -4.64 -18.31 -1.88
C PRO A 493 -5.28 -19.04 -0.69
N SER A 494 -5.81 -20.24 -0.93
CA SER A 494 -6.25 -21.12 0.17
C SER A 494 -5.04 -21.66 0.94
N PRO A 495 -5.18 -21.95 2.25
CA PRO A 495 -4.14 -22.67 2.99
C PRO A 495 -3.77 -23.96 2.26
N SER A 496 -2.46 -24.21 2.14
CA SER A 496 -1.97 -25.47 1.59
C SER A 496 -2.21 -26.61 2.57
N TYR A 497 -2.12 -27.85 2.07
CA TYR A 497 -2.16 -29.03 2.95
C TYR A 497 -1.12 -28.97 4.07
N MET A 498 0.08 -28.46 3.79
CA MET A 498 1.12 -28.30 4.81
C MET A 498 0.79 -27.21 5.84
N ASP A 499 0.14 -26.11 5.41
CA ASP A 499 -0.32 -25.08 6.33
C ASP A 499 -1.37 -25.67 7.29
N THR A 500 -2.28 -26.49 6.76
CA THR A 500 -3.29 -27.24 7.52
C THR A 500 -2.68 -28.12 8.60
N ARG A 501 -1.81 -29.04 8.20
CA ARG A 501 -1.21 -30.02 9.13
C ARG A 501 -0.36 -29.35 10.19
N PHE A 502 0.33 -28.27 9.82
CA PHE A 502 1.12 -27.51 10.79
C PHE A 502 0.25 -26.76 11.79
N PHE A 503 -0.83 -26.13 11.33
CA PHE A 503 -1.78 -25.48 12.22
C PHE A 503 -2.45 -26.48 13.16
N GLU A 504 -2.86 -27.66 12.66
CA GLU A 504 -3.39 -28.74 13.47
C GLU A 504 -2.41 -29.17 14.58
N MET A 505 -1.12 -29.32 14.26
CA MET A 505 -0.09 -29.66 15.24
C MET A 505 0.05 -28.57 16.32
N ILE A 506 0.05 -27.29 15.92
CA ILE A 506 0.10 -26.16 16.87
C ILE A 506 -1.09 -26.22 17.82
N LEU A 507 -2.29 -26.44 17.28
CA LEU A 507 -3.52 -26.54 18.07
C LEU A 507 -3.51 -27.74 19.01
N SER A 508 -3.07 -28.92 18.53
CA SER A 508 -2.95 -30.11 19.38
C SER A 508 -2.03 -29.86 20.57
N LEU A 509 -0.83 -29.32 20.35
CA LEU A 509 0.11 -29.00 21.44
C LEU A 509 -0.44 -27.95 22.39
N HIS A 510 -1.12 -26.93 21.88
CA HIS A 510 -1.73 -25.90 22.72
C HIS A 510 -2.85 -26.48 23.58
N VAL A 511 -3.74 -27.29 22.99
CA VAL A 511 -4.83 -27.96 23.69
C VAL A 511 -4.28 -28.92 24.73
N GLU A 512 -3.26 -29.71 24.39
CA GLU A 512 -2.56 -30.61 25.32
C GLU A 512 -1.97 -29.85 26.53
N GLY A 513 -1.38 -28.68 26.31
CA GLY A 513 -0.86 -27.83 27.39
C GLY A 513 -1.96 -27.27 28.30
N GLU A 514 -3.11 -26.91 27.72
CA GLU A 514 -4.23 -26.26 28.43
C GLU A 514 -5.35 -27.24 28.85
N MET A 515 -5.13 -28.56 28.75
CA MET A 515 -6.18 -29.58 28.95
C MET A 515 -6.91 -29.44 30.28
N LYS A 516 -6.19 -29.07 31.34
CA LYS A 516 -6.77 -28.92 32.67
C LYS A 516 -7.80 -27.79 32.69
N GLU A 517 -7.41 -26.60 32.22
CA GLU A 517 -8.30 -25.44 32.17
C GLU A 517 -9.48 -25.67 31.21
N ILE A 518 -9.23 -26.30 30.07
CA ILE A 518 -10.27 -26.68 29.11
C ILE A 518 -11.33 -27.58 29.77
N ARG A 519 -10.91 -28.60 30.53
CA ARG A 519 -11.83 -29.50 31.25
C ARG A 519 -12.64 -28.76 32.30
N GLU A 520 -12.01 -27.85 33.04
CA GLU A 520 -12.68 -27.02 34.05
C GLU A 520 -13.75 -26.11 33.41
N ARG A 521 -13.42 -25.46 32.28
CA ARG A 521 -14.35 -24.62 31.52
C ARG A 521 -15.51 -25.42 30.94
N LEU A 522 -15.26 -26.62 30.40
CA LEU A 522 -16.30 -27.52 29.89
C LEU A 522 -17.25 -27.98 31.01
N ALA A 523 -16.70 -28.41 32.15
CA ALA A 523 -17.50 -28.80 33.31
C ALA A 523 -18.36 -27.64 33.84
N GLY A 524 -17.79 -26.43 33.90
CA GLY A 524 -18.53 -25.22 34.29
C GLY A 524 -19.63 -24.83 33.30
N TYR A 525 -19.42 -25.11 32.00
CA TYR A 525 -20.45 -24.88 30.97
C TYR A 525 -21.62 -25.86 31.13
N ASP A 526 -21.34 -27.15 31.30
CA ASP A 526 -22.34 -28.21 31.50
C ASP A 526 -23.17 -27.97 32.78
N ALA A 527 -22.54 -27.44 33.84
CA ALA A 527 -23.25 -27.08 35.07
C ALA A 527 -24.24 -25.91 34.88
N LYS A 528 -23.91 -24.95 34.00
CA LYS A 528 -24.73 -23.75 33.74
C LYS A 528 -25.85 -23.99 32.71
N HIS A 529 -25.63 -24.90 31.77
CA HIS A 529 -26.56 -25.19 30.69
C HIS A 529 -27.15 -26.57 30.94
N ALA A 530 -28.35 -26.63 31.53
CA ALA A 530 -29.06 -27.88 31.81
C ALA A 530 -28.94 -28.84 30.63
N ALA A 531 -28.41 -30.05 30.88
CA ALA A 531 -28.00 -31.05 29.90
C ALA A 531 -29.11 -31.37 28.90
N GLY A 532 -29.24 -30.52 27.87
CA GLY A 532 -30.14 -30.77 26.77
C GLY A 532 -29.50 -31.82 25.88
N THR A 533 -30.21 -32.91 25.63
CA THR A 533 -29.78 -33.99 24.71
C THR A 533 -29.72 -33.55 23.25
N ALA A 534 -30.18 -32.32 22.94
CA ALA A 534 -30.11 -31.76 21.60
C ALA A 534 -28.65 -31.57 21.17
N LEU A 535 -28.31 -32.08 19.99
CA LEU A 535 -26.96 -31.99 19.40
C LEU A 535 -26.46 -30.53 19.27
N THR A 536 -27.39 -29.57 19.15
CA THR A 536 -27.12 -28.14 19.08
C THR A 536 -26.67 -27.51 20.41
N LYS A 537 -26.89 -28.21 21.53
CA LYS A 537 -26.49 -27.81 22.89
C LYS A 537 -25.20 -28.49 23.36
N ARG A 538 -24.59 -29.36 22.56
CA ARG A 538 -23.32 -30.00 22.90
C ARG A 538 -22.21 -28.94 22.86
N PRO A 539 -21.46 -28.72 23.95
CA PRO A 539 -20.38 -27.75 23.95
C PRO A 539 -19.23 -28.21 23.04
N PHE A 540 -18.60 -27.25 22.38
CA PHE A 540 -17.37 -27.42 21.64
C PHE A 540 -16.43 -26.23 21.90
N LEU A 541 -15.15 -26.42 21.63
CA LEU A 541 -14.13 -25.39 21.78
C LEU A 541 -14.04 -24.57 20.51
N LEU A 542 -14.36 -23.29 20.61
CA LEU A 542 -14.07 -22.30 19.59
C LEU A 542 -12.68 -21.74 19.83
N VAL A 543 -11.76 -22.06 18.94
CA VAL A 543 -10.41 -21.48 18.92
C VAL A 543 -10.40 -20.36 17.89
N ASN A 544 -10.65 -19.14 18.35
CA ASN A 544 -10.69 -18.00 17.46
C ASN A 544 -9.30 -17.39 17.34
N TYR A 545 -8.58 -17.74 16.27
CA TYR A 545 -7.28 -17.14 15.97
C TYR A 545 -7.39 -15.65 15.58
N ASN A 546 -8.59 -15.13 15.28
CA ASN A 546 -8.84 -13.75 14.90
C ASN A 546 -9.35 -12.85 16.05
N THR A 547 -9.96 -13.38 17.13
CA THR A 547 -10.27 -12.58 18.36
C THR A 547 -8.99 -11.97 18.93
N ILE A 548 -7.89 -12.64 18.65
CA ILE A 548 -6.52 -12.23 18.83
C ILE A 548 -6.19 -10.88 18.18
N MET A 549 -6.91 -10.38 17.16
CA MET A 549 -6.63 -9.08 16.53
C MET A 549 -7.03 -7.87 17.38
N ARG A 550 -7.89 -8.04 18.40
CA ARG A 550 -8.50 -6.92 19.15
C ARG A 550 -7.71 -6.46 20.37
N THR A 551 -6.89 -7.31 20.97
CA THR A 551 -6.08 -6.95 22.16
C THR A 551 -4.87 -6.09 21.77
N THR A 552 -4.24 -5.35 22.67
CA THR A 552 -2.96 -4.64 22.37
C THR A 552 -1.72 -5.52 22.57
N GLU A 553 -1.92 -6.66 23.20
CA GLU A 553 -0.91 -7.65 23.57
C GLU A 553 -0.60 -8.59 22.41
N MET A 554 0.50 -9.33 22.57
CA MET A 554 0.90 -10.32 21.57
C MET A 554 -0.17 -11.38 21.42
N PRO A 555 -0.29 -11.95 20.22
CA PRO A 555 -1.39 -12.84 19.90
C PRO A 555 -1.35 -14.14 20.71
N GLU A 556 -2.19 -14.29 21.73
CA GLU A 556 -2.45 -15.57 22.43
C GLU A 556 -3.67 -16.27 21.85
N ILE A 557 -3.62 -17.61 21.80
CA ILE A 557 -4.74 -18.42 21.30
C ILE A 557 -5.89 -18.30 22.30
N SER A 558 -6.94 -17.55 21.96
CA SER A 558 -8.13 -17.45 22.80
C SER A 558 -9.07 -18.63 22.54
N MET A 559 -9.47 -19.30 23.62
CA MET A 559 -10.43 -20.40 23.58
C MET A 559 -11.72 -20.01 24.28
N ALA A 560 -12.86 -20.31 23.65
CA ALA A 560 -14.18 -20.18 24.25
C ALA A 560 -14.93 -21.50 24.16
N VAL A 561 -15.63 -21.88 25.23
CA VAL A 561 -16.60 -22.98 25.19
C VAL A 561 -17.93 -22.40 24.71
N VAL A 562 -18.41 -22.87 23.57
CA VAL A 562 -19.67 -22.41 22.98
C VAL A 562 -20.51 -23.62 22.56
N ASP A 563 -21.82 -23.44 22.45
CA ASP A 563 -22.69 -24.37 21.73
C ASP A 563 -23.08 -23.79 20.36
N MET A 564 -23.71 -24.63 19.53
CA MET A 564 -24.02 -24.24 18.16
C MET A 564 -25.05 -23.11 18.13
N LYS A 565 -25.97 -23.09 19.10
CA LYS A 565 -27.00 -22.06 19.24
C LYS A 565 -26.37 -20.70 19.56
N SER A 566 -25.53 -20.63 20.59
CA SER A 566 -24.83 -19.43 21.03
C SER A 566 -23.92 -18.88 19.94
N MET A 567 -23.22 -19.76 19.22
CA MET A 567 -22.40 -19.37 18.07
C MET A 567 -23.26 -18.74 16.96
N MET A 568 -24.43 -19.32 16.65
CA MET A 568 -25.37 -18.78 15.67
C MET A 568 -26.03 -17.47 16.11
N GLU A 569 -26.23 -17.27 17.40
CA GLU A 569 -26.82 -16.05 17.98
C GLU A 569 -25.79 -14.91 18.15
N SER A 570 -24.49 -15.22 18.15
CA SER A 570 -23.42 -14.23 18.28
C SER A 570 -23.19 -13.42 16.99
N ASN A 571 -23.00 -12.10 17.14
CA ASN A 571 -22.62 -11.19 16.03
C ASN A 571 -21.25 -11.53 15.39
N GLU A 572 -20.48 -12.46 15.95
CA GLU A 572 -19.23 -12.96 15.34
C GLU A 572 -19.49 -13.83 14.10
N ALA A 573 -20.75 -14.24 13.86
CA ALA A 573 -21.21 -15.01 12.71
C ALA A 573 -21.68 -14.14 11.52
N SER A 574 -21.09 -12.97 11.30
CA SER A 574 -21.64 -11.89 10.46
C SER A 574 -21.77 -12.16 8.95
N THR A 575 -21.58 -13.39 8.47
CA THR A 575 -21.97 -13.78 7.11
C THR A 575 -22.80 -15.05 7.17
N VAL A 576 -24.12 -14.89 6.97
CA VAL A 576 -25.11 -15.98 6.82
C VAL A 576 -24.63 -17.08 5.86
N GLU A 577 -23.82 -16.71 4.87
CA GLU A 577 -23.24 -17.61 3.86
C GLU A 577 -22.16 -18.54 4.42
N GLY A 578 -21.22 -18.02 5.23
CA GLY A 578 -20.21 -18.83 5.91
C GLY A 578 -20.82 -19.86 6.87
N MET A 579 -21.90 -19.51 7.58
CA MET A 579 -22.59 -20.45 8.48
C MET A 579 -23.33 -21.57 7.74
N LYS A 580 -23.87 -21.30 6.53
CA LYS A 580 -24.45 -22.36 5.68
C LYS A 580 -23.38 -23.38 5.27
N LEU A 581 -22.13 -22.95 5.09
CA LEU A 581 -21.03 -23.83 4.74
C LEU A 581 -20.48 -24.62 5.96
N ILE A 582 -20.38 -23.98 7.13
CA ILE A 582 -19.82 -24.56 8.37
C ILE A 582 -20.75 -25.63 8.95
N SER A 583 -22.06 -25.33 8.98
CA SER A 583 -23.04 -26.10 9.74
C SER A 583 -23.04 -27.61 9.43
N PRO A 584 -23.03 -28.07 8.15
CA PRO A 584 -23.05 -29.50 7.86
C PRO A 584 -21.80 -30.25 8.34
N THR A 585 -20.60 -29.69 8.13
CA THR A 585 -19.32 -30.32 8.51
C THR A 585 -19.14 -30.36 10.02
N LEU A 586 -19.50 -29.26 10.71
CA LEU A 586 -19.49 -29.19 12.16
C LEU A 586 -20.49 -30.17 12.76
N LEU A 587 -21.72 -30.24 12.23
CA LEU A 587 -22.74 -31.20 12.67
C LEU A 587 -22.29 -32.64 12.47
N ALA A 588 -21.70 -32.98 11.31
CA ALA A 588 -21.16 -34.31 11.07
C ALA A 588 -20.06 -34.67 12.09
N SER A 589 -19.25 -33.69 12.48
CA SER A 589 -18.17 -33.87 13.45
C SER A 589 -18.66 -34.01 14.88
N LEU A 590 -19.64 -33.19 15.29
CA LEU A 590 -20.32 -33.29 16.58
C LEU A 590 -21.06 -34.62 16.73
N ARG A 591 -21.67 -35.13 15.65
CA ARG A 591 -22.30 -36.47 15.62
C ARG A 591 -21.27 -37.60 15.77
N GLY A 592 -20.10 -37.44 15.16
CA GLY A 592 -19.05 -38.45 15.16
C GLY A 592 -18.16 -38.48 16.41
N ALA A 593 -18.18 -37.43 17.24
CA ALA A 593 -17.40 -37.32 18.47
C ALA A 593 -18.04 -38.17 19.59
N ARG A 594 -17.26 -39.04 20.25
CA ARG A 594 -17.72 -39.81 21.42
C ARG A 594 -17.59 -38.95 22.68
N ARG A 595 -18.08 -39.41 23.83
CA ARG A 595 -17.65 -38.86 25.12
C ARG A 595 -16.41 -39.65 25.56
N PRO A 596 -15.31 -39.01 25.99
CA PRO A 596 -15.17 -37.59 26.38
C PRO A 596 -14.71 -36.62 25.27
N ASP A 597 -14.66 -37.03 24.00
CA ASP A 597 -14.19 -36.16 22.90
C ASP A 597 -14.88 -34.79 22.88
N PHE A 598 -14.07 -33.74 22.73
CA PHE A 598 -14.53 -32.40 22.39
C PHE A 598 -14.13 -32.05 20.96
N VAL A 599 -14.96 -31.24 20.31
CA VAL A 599 -14.72 -30.74 18.96
C VAL A 599 -14.04 -29.39 19.07
N ILE A 600 -12.95 -29.20 18.34
CA ILE A 600 -12.30 -27.89 18.19
C ILE A 600 -12.71 -27.30 16.86
N LEU A 601 -13.18 -26.06 16.87
CA LEU A 601 -13.40 -25.24 15.69
C LEU A 601 -12.35 -24.13 15.66
N ALA A 602 -11.36 -24.26 14.79
CA ALA A 602 -10.29 -23.29 14.65
C ALA A 602 -10.32 -22.58 13.29
N PHE A 603 -10.07 -21.27 13.30
CA PHE A 603 -10.00 -20.45 12.09
C PHE A 603 -8.55 -20.11 11.77
N PHE A 604 -8.18 -20.18 10.49
CA PHE A 604 -6.91 -19.61 10.03
C PHE A 604 -6.94 -18.08 10.16
N PRO A 605 -5.79 -17.44 10.45
CA PRO A 605 -5.67 -15.99 10.36
C PRO A 605 -6.10 -15.50 8.97
N LEU A 606 -6.86 -14.40 8.94
CA LEU A 606 -7.54 -13.87 7.76
C LEU A 606 -6.69 -13.91 6.47
N THR A 607 -7.13 -14.72 5.50
CA THR A 607 -6.90 -14.45 4.08
C THR A 607 -8.03 -13.52 3.62
N LEU A 608 -7.72 -12.32 3.10
CA LEU A 608 -8.68 -11.33 2.60
C LEU A 608 -9.95 -11.99 2.00
N GLY A 609 -11.09 -11.86 2.69
CA GLY A 609 -12.40 -12.19 2.13
C GLY A 609 -12.84 -13.66 2.13
N ARG A 610 -12.19 -14.57 2.88
CA ARG A 610 -12.71 -15.95 3.03
C ARG A 610 -12.77 -16.39 4.49
N PRO A 611 -13.87 -16.09 5.20
CA PRO A 611 -14.15 -16.79 6.45
C PRO A 611 -14.33 -18.31 6.24
N GLU A 612 -14.61 -18.76 5.01
CA GLU A 612 -15.35 -20.00 4.75
C GLU A 612 -14.55 -21.30 4.51
N LYS A 613 -13.21 -21.30 4.52
CA LYS A 613 -12.48 -22.40 3.84
C LYS A 613 -11.56 -23.27 4.65
N PHE A 614 -11.38 -23.03 5.95
CA PHE A 614 -10.54 -23.96 6.69
C PHE A 614 -10.92 -24.11 8.16
N TRP A 615 -11.42 -25.29 8.47
CA TRP A 615 -11.78 -25.77 9.80
C TRP A 615 -11.00 -27.06 10.01
N SER A 616 -10.27 -27.13 11.12
CA SER A 616 -9.73 -28.40 11.59
C SER A 616 -10.52 -28.82 12.81
N ILE A 617 -11.29 -29.91 12.67
CA ILE A 617 -11.86 -30.63 13.81
C ILE A 617 -10.75 -31.52 14.36
N ILE A 618 -10.19 -31.11 15.48
CA ILE A 618 -9.27 -31.94 16.24
C ILE A 618 -10.13 -32.72 17.23
N ARG A 619 -10.05 -34.05 17.17
CA ARG A 619 -10.56 -34.93 18.21
C ARG A 619 -9.42 -35.22 19.16
N THR A 620 -9.54 -34.77 20.40
CA THR A 620 -8.66 -35.17 21.49
C THR A 620 -9.41 -36.19 22.35
N ALA A 621 -8.81 -37.35 22.55
CA ALA A 621 -9.35 -38.44 23.36
C ALA A 621 -9.23 -38.15 24.87
#